data_AF-A0A2E1SK21-F1
#
_entry.id   AF-A0A2E1SK21-F1
#
_cell.length_a   1.000
_cell.length_b   1.000
_cell.length_c   1.000
_cell.angle_alpha   90.00
_cell.angle_beta   90.00
_cell.angle_gamma   90.00
#
_symmetry.space_group_name_H-M   'P 1'
#
loop_
_entity.id
_entity.type
_entity.pdbx_description
1 polymer ?
#
loop_
_entity_poly.entity_id
_entity_poly.type
_entity_poly.pdbx_seq_one_letter_code
_entity_poly.pdbx_strand_id
1 'polypeptide(L)'
;MNMYALNKTALNQDVFFTLLIVSFFLISLLKGIYSKHAGLLFKSVYAQRYANQYLREENAFTERVNLITFLLMSINFTLVISKLLLFSDWISISVTLVSVVFFFLVKIGILRFLGFVFRVNSLSKLAIFFSLLFDRVLGALLFPVVIVLFFFSFDISLFAIFSLVIFSVILFGLKLFWFWKIGTNSFGLSPFYIFLYLCTLEIFPLLLLGKEVFY
;
A
#
# COMPACT_ATOMS: atom_id res chain seq x y z
N MET A 1 -25.82 18.30 -27.25
CA MET A 1 -24.98 17.36 -26.48
C MET A 1 -23.54 17.62 -26.92
N ASN A 2 -22.80 18.42 -26.14
CA ASN A 2 -21.59 19.11 -26.60
C ASN A 2 -20.43 18.14 -26.86
N MET A 3 -19.78 18.24 -28.02
CA MET A 3 -18.53 17.54 -28.34
C MET A 3 -17.45 17.73 -27.26
N TYR A 4 -17.45 18.88 -26.57
CA TYR A 4 -16.52 19.16 -25.48
C TYR A 4 -16.69 18.22 -24.26
N ALA A 5 -17.93 17.81 -23.95
CA ALA A 5 -18.21 16.89 -22.87
C ALA A 5 -17.77 15.46 -23.22
N LEU A 6 -17.97 15.04 -24.46
CA LEU A 6 -17.50 13.74 -24.98
C LEU A 6 -15.97 13.65 -24.99
N ASN A 7 -15.30 14.72 -25.42
CA ASN A 7 -13.85 14.77 -25.45
C ASN A 7 -13.25 14.76 -24.03
N LYS A 8 -13.92 15.41 -23.07
CA LYS A 8 -13.53 15.37 -21.65
C LYS A 8 -13.70 13.98 -21.03
N THR A 9 -14.80 13.27 -21.34
CA THR A 9 -14.99 11.90 -20.86
C THR A 9 -14.01 10.90 -21.47
N ALA A 10 -13.68 11.06 -22.76
CA ALA A 10 -12.71 10.21 -23.44
C ALA A 10 -11.29 10.40 -22.87
N LEU A 11 -10.83 11.66 -22.75
CA LEU A 11 -9.51 11.98 -22.23
C LEU A 11 -9.32 11.51 -20.78
N ASN A 12 -10.39 11.53 -19.97
CA ASN A 12 -10.36 11.03 -18.60
C ASN A 12 -10.23 9.49 -18.55
N GLN A 13 -10.88 8.75 -19.45
CA GLN A 13 -10.71 7.30 -19.56
C GLN A 13 -9.29 6.90 -20.00
N ASP A 14 -8.66 7.70 -20.86
CA ASP A 14 -7.30 7.45 -21.35
C ASP A 14 -6.26 7.50 -20.23
N VAL A 15 -6.42 8.39 -19.24
CA VAL A 15 -5.50 8.52 -18.09
C VAL A 15 -5.55 7.27 -17.21
N PHE A 16 -6.75 6.77 -16.90
CA PHE A 16 -6.92 5.55 -16.11
C PHE A 16 -6.33 4.34 -16.82
N PHE A 17 -6.58 4.23 -18.14
CA PHE A 17 -6.03 3.16 -18.96
C PHE A 17 -4.49 3.22 -19.00
N THR A 18 -3.92 4.41 -19.14
CA THR A 18 -2.47 4.62 -19.12
C THR A 18 -1.85 4.17 -17.79
N LEU A 19 -2.45 4.57 -16.66
CA LEU A 19 -1.98 4.17 -15.33
C LEU A 19 -2.09 2.65 -15.10
N LEU A 20 -3.13 2.01 -15.63
CA LEU A 20 -3.31 0.56 -15.59
C LEU A 20 -2.25 -0.19 -16.40
N ILE A 21 -1.88 0.32 -17.58
CA ILE A 21 -0.78 -0.24 -18.38
C ILE A 21 0.54 -0.11 -17.62
N VAL A 22 0.79 1.04 -17.00
CA VAL A 22 2.02 1.27 -16.21
C VAL A 22 2.07 0.29 -15.03
N SER A 23 0.97 0.09 -14.29
CA SER A 23 0.97 -0.87 -13.18
C SER A 23 1.14 -2.32 -13.66
N PHE A 24 0.54 -2.70 -14.79
CA PHE A 24 0.79 -4.01 -15.42
C PHE A 24 2.26 -4.19 -15.81
N PHE A 25 2.86 -3.17 -16.42
CA PHE A 25 4.28 -3.18 -16.79
C PHE A 25 5.19 -3.36 -15.58
N LEU A 26 4.92 -2.68 -14.46
CA LEU A 26 5.67 -2.83 -13.21
C LEU A 26 5.56 -4.26 -12.64
N ILE A 27 4.36 -4.87 -12.69
CA ILE A 27 4.17 -6.28 -12.29
C ILE A 27 4.98 -7.22 -13.17
N SER A 28 4.93 -7.00 -14.48
CA SER A 28 5.70 -7.78 -15.46
C SER A 28 7.20 -7.66 -15.19
N LEU A 29 7.69 -6.46 -14.88
CA LEU A 29 9.09 -6.19 -14.56
C LEU A 29 9.52 -6.93 -13.28
N LEU A 30 8.68 -6.91 -12.23
CA LEU A 30 8.92 -7.68 -11.00
C LEU A 30 9.01 -9.18 -11.28
N LYS A 31 8.08 -9.73 -12.07
CA LYS A 31 8.04 -11.16 -12.39
C LYS A 31 9.15 -11.59 -13.35
N GLY A 32 9.52 -10.74 -14.31
CA GLY A 32 10.50 -11.07 -15.35
C GLY A 32 11.94 -10.96 -14.86
N ILE A 33 12.30 -9.85 -14.20
CA ILE A 33 13.69 -9.56 -13.83
C ILE A 33 14.00 -9.95 -12.39
N TYR A 34 13.05 -9.72 -11.47
CA TYR A 34 13.31 -9.81 -10.03
C TYR A 34 12.50 -10.90 -9.31
N SER A 35 12.03 -11.93 -10.03
CA SER A 35 11.13 -12.98 -9.53
C SER A 35 11.55 -13.58 -8.19
N LYS A 36 12.85 -13.85 -8.01
CA LYS A 36 13.40 -14.43 -6.78
C LYS A 36 13.22 -13.50 -5.56
N HIS A 37 13.61 -12.24 -5.71
CA HIS A 37 13.53 -11.24 -4.63
C HIS A 37 12.09 -10.79 -4.37
N ALA A 38 11.28 -10.64 -5.42
CA ALA A 38 9.85 -10.39 -5.30
C ALA A 38 9.16 -11.54 -4.55
N GLY A 39 9.47 -12.80 -4.89
CA GLY A 39 8.94 -13.98 -4.20
C GLY A 39 9.30 -14.02 -2.71
N LEU A 40 10.52 -13.62 -2.34
CA LEU A 40 10.93 -13.47 -0.94
C LEU A 40 10.10 -12.39 -0.22
N LEU A 41 9.85 -11.25 -0.87
CA LEU A 41 9.02 -10.17 -0.33
C LEU A 41 7.58 -10.64 -0.08
N PHE A 42 6.95 -11.34 -1.04
CA PHE A 42 5.60 -11.88 -0.85
C PHE A 42 5.54 -12.97 0.24
N LYS A 43 6.53 -13.87 0.30
CA LYS A 43 6.61 -14.90 1.35
C LYS A 43 6.80 -14.31 2.76
N SER A 44 7.38 -13.12 2.85
CA SER A 44 7.62 -12.42 4.12
C SER A 44 6.34 -11.99 4.83
N VAL A 45 5.19 -11.91 4.13
CA VAL A 45 3.86 -11.70 4.72
C VAL A 45 3.47 -12.85 5.65
N TYR A 46 3.84 -14.08 5.28
CA TYR A 46 3.44 -15.30 5.98
C TYR A 46 4.45 -15.76 7.02
N ALA A 47 5.72 -15.37 6.90
CA ALA A 47 6.74 -15.80 7.84
C ALA A 47 7.88 -14.78 7.99
N GLN A 48 8.09 -14.35 9.25
CA GLN A 48 9.17 -13.46 9.67
C GLN A 48 10.57 -13.97 9.28
N ARG A 49 10.77 -15.28 9.13
CA ARG A 49 12.05 -15.84 8.66
C ARG A 49 12.44 -15.29 7.28
N TYR A 50 11.49 -15.17 6.36
CA TYR A 50 11.75 -14.63 5.02
C TYR A 50 12.00 -13.12 5.05
N ALA A 51 11.32 -12.40 5.95
CA ALA A 51 11.58 -10.97 6.15
C ALA A 51 13.00 -10.71 6.67
N ASN A 52 13.44 -11.49 7.65
CA ASN A 52 14.81 -11.41 8.17
C ASN A 52 15.85 -11.81 7.12
N GLN A 53 15.54 -12.79 6.26
CA GLN A 53 16.39 -13.14 5.13
C GLN A 53 16.47 -11.98 4.11
N TYR A 54 15.34 -11.38 3.77
CA TYR A 54 15.27 -10.25 2.84
C TYR A 54 16.09 -9.05 3.33
N LEU A 55 16.03 -8.75 4.64
CA LEU A 55 16.82 -7.67 5.26
C LEU A 55 18.32 -7.99 5.37
N ARG A 56 18.69 -9.26 5.43
CA ARG A 56 20.11 -9.67 5.39
C ARG A 56 20.70 -9.58 3.98
N GLU A 57 19.87 -9.76 2.96
CA GLU A 57 20.25 -9.68 1.55
C GLU A 57 20.27 -8.23 1.01
N GLU A 58 20.24 -7.20 1.88
CA GLU A 58 20.24 -5.77 1.52
C GLU A 58 21.28 -5.43 0.45
N ASN A 59 20.84 -5.44 -0.80
CA ASN A 59 21.64 -5.28 -2.01
C ASN A 59 20.92 -4.33 -2.98
N ALA A 60 21.63 -3.87 -4.01
CA ALA A 60 21.02 -3.02 -5.05
C ALA A 60 19.76 -3.66 -5.69
N PHE A 61 19.68 -4.98 -5.72
CA PHE A 61 18.53 -5.72 -6.25
C PHE A 61 17.29 -5.63 -5.34
N THR A 62 17.45 -5.73 -4.02
CA THR A 62 16.34 -5.62 -3.05
C THR A 62 15.82 -4.18 -2.98
N GLU A 63 16.72 -3.19 -3.10
CA GLU A 63 16.33 -1.78 -3.19
C GLU A 63 15.52 -1.47 -4.45
N ARG A 64 15.91 -2.01 -5.61
CA ARG A 64 15.13 -1.87 -6.85
C ARG A 64 13.75 -2.50 -6.73
N VAL A 65 13.64 -3.69 -6.14
CA VAL A 65 12.35 -4.35 -5.88
C VAL A 65 11.48 -3.51 -4.95
N ASN A 66 12.06 -2.96 -3.88
CA ASN A 66 11.37 -2.07 -2.96
C ASN A 66 10.82 -0.83 -3.67
N LEU A 67 11.59 -0.23 -4.57
CA LEU A 67 11.18 0.94 -5.35
C LEU A 67 10.05 0.59 -6.32
N ILE A 68 10.19 -0.49 -7.08
CA ILE A 68 9.18 -0.92 -8.06
C ILE A 68 7.85 -1.26 -7.36
N THR A 69 7.91 -2.01 -6.26
CA THR A 69 6.72 -2.35 -5.47
C THR A 69 6.10 -1.13 -4.80
N PHE A 70 6.90 -0.14 -4.40
CA PHE A 70 6.40 1.13 -3.88
C PHE A 70 5.65 1.94 -4.95
N LEU A 71 6.22 2.10 -6.15
CA LEU A 71 5.55 2.80 -7.25
C LEU A 71 4.25 2.11 -7.65
N LEU A 72 4.29 0.78 -7.77
CA LEU A 72 3.13 -0.03 -8.09
C LEU A 72 2.01 0.14 -7.06
N MET A 73 2.37 0.10 -5.78
CA MET A 73 1.46 0.37 -4.67
C MET A 73 0.83 1.77 -4.81
N SER A 74 1.63 2.83 -4.96
CA SER A 74 1.13 4.21 -5.09
C SER A 74 0.15 4.38 -6.26
N ILE A 75 0.44 3.78 -7.41
CA ILE A 75 -0.43 3.85 -8.59
C ILE A 75 -1.76 3.13 -8.32
N ASN A 76 -1.73 1.90 -7.80
CA ASN A 76 -2.96 1.14 -7.56
C ASN A 76 -3.85 1.77 -6.48
N PHE A 77 -3.27 2.32 -5.41
CA PHE A 77 -4.05 3.09 -4.42
C PHE A 77 -4.68 4.34 -5.03
N THR A 78 -3.94 5.06 -5.89
CA THR A 78 -4.48 6.24 -6.59
C THR A 78 -5.68 5.86 -7.46
N LEU A 79 -5.60 4.75 -8.20
CA LEU A 79 -6.68 4.24 -9.04
C LEU A 79 -7.94 3.86 -8.23
N VAL A 80 -7.76 3.23 -7.07
CA VAL A 80 -8.88 2.89 -6.18
C VAL A 80 -9.52 4.15 -5.59
N ILE A 81 -8.72 5.07 -5.05
CA ILE A 81 -9.22 6.30 -4.41
C ILE A 81 -9.95 7.19 -5.41
N SER A 82 -9.37 7.38 -6.60
CA SER A 82 -10.01 8.17 -7.67
C SER A 82 -11.34 7.58 -8.12
N LYS A 83 -11.45 6.24 -8.19
CA LYS A 83 -12.72 5.57 -8.49
C LYS A 83 -13.76 5.73 -7.37
N LEU A 84 -13.34 5.64 -6.10
CA LEU A 84 -14.22 5.80 -4.94
C LEU A 84 -14.76 7.22 -4.79
N LEU A 85 -13.90 8.22 -5.01
CA LEU A 85 -14.26 9.64 -4.93
C LEU A 85 -14.85 10.19 -6.25
N LEU A 86 -15.04 9.31 -7.26
CA LEU A 86 -15.56 9.64 -8.58
C LEU A 86 -14.80 10.80 -9.27
N PHE A 87 -13.51 10.95 -8.95
CA PHE A 87 -12.66 11.92 -9.61
C PHE A 87 -12.40 11.49 -11.04
N SER A 88 -12.69 12.37 -11.98
CA SER A 88 -12.40 12.12 -13.41
C SER A 88 -11.34 13.06 -13.95
N ASP A 89 -11.14 14.24 -13.35
CA ASP A 89 -10.20 15.24 -13.87
C ASP A 89 -8.73 14.83 -13.64
N TRP A 90 -7.89 15.04 -14.66
CA TRP A 90 -6.45 14.74 -14.63
C TRP A 90 -5.71 15.41 -13.46
N ILE A 91 -6.09 16.65 -13.13
CA ILE A 91 -5.51 17.40 -12.01
C ILE A 91 -5.80 16.67 -10.69
N SER A 92 -7.04 16.24 -10.48
CA SER A 92 -7.45 15.53 -9.26
C SER A 92 -6.73 14.19 -9.12
N ILE A 93 -6.52 13.47 -10.23
CA ILE A 93 -5.76 12.21 -10.26
C ILE A 93 -4.28 12.46 -9.92
N SER A 94 -3.68 13.51 -10.47
CA SER A 94 -2.28 13.87 -10.16
C SER A 94 -2.10 14.28 -8.70
N VAL A 95 -3.03 15.10 -8.17
CA VAL A 95 -3.04 15.52 -6.76
C VAL A 95 -3.22 14.33 -5.83
N THR A 96 -4.09 13.36 -6.18
CA THR A 96 -4.25 12.13 -5.37
C THR A 96 -2.99 11.28 -5.40
N LEU A 97 -2.32 11.13 -6.55
CA LEU A 97 -1.04 10.41 -6.62
C LEU A 97 0.02 11.04 -5.71
N VAL A 98 0.19 12.36 -5.79
CA VAL A 98 1.14 13.10 -4.95
C VAL A 98 0.78 12.95 -3.47
N SER A 99 -0.50 13.05 -3.13
CA SER A 99 -1.00 12.90 -1.76
C SER A 99 -0.73 11.50 -1.21
N VAL A 100 -0.93 10.46 -2.02
CA VAL A 100 -0.66 9.05 -1.65
C VAL A 100 0.83 8.84 -1.41
N VAL A 101 1.69 9.32 -2.31
CA VAL A 101 3.15 9.22 -2.14
C VAL A 101 3.59 9.97 -0.88
N PHE A 102 3.08 11.19 -0.69
CA PHE A 102 3.39 12.01 0.49
C PHE A 102 2.96 11.33 1.79
N PHE A 103 1.76 10.74 1.84
CA PHE A 103 1.28 9.98 2.99
C PHE A 103 2.25 8.86 3.39
N PHE A 104 2.72 8.07 2.42
CA PHE A 104 3.69 7.00 2.72
C PHE A 104 5.07 7.54 3.13
N LEU A 105 5.52 8.66 2.56
CA LEU A 105 6.78 9.30 2.97
C LEU A 105 6.70 9.82 4.41
N VAL A 106 5.59 10.48 4.76
CA VAL A 106 5.32 10.94 6.14
C VAL A 106 5.32 9.74 7.09
N LYS A 107 4.65 8.65 6.72
CA LYS A 107 4.63 7.42 7.52
C LYS A 107 6.03 6.88 7.79
N ILE A 108 6.90 6.83 6.78
CA ILE A 108 8.31 6.43 6.93
C ILE A 108 9.06 7.41 7.84
N GLY A 109 8.83 8.71 7.67
CA GLY A 109 9.44 9.76 8.48
C GLY A 109 9.11 9.63 9.96
N ILE A 110 7.84 9.46 10.31
CA ILE A 110 7.40 9.32 11.71
C ILE A 110 8.00 8.05 12.32
N LEU A 111 7.99 6.93 11.60
CA LEU A 111 8.60 5.68 12.05
C LEU A 111 10.09 5.81 12.34
N ARG A 112 10.82 6.51 11.47
CA ARG A 112 12.25 6.76 11.64
C ARG A 112 12.53 7.71 12.81
N PHE A 113 11.67 8.73 12.96
CA PHE A 113 11.75 9.68 14.08
C PHE A 113 11.53 8.98 15.43
N LEU A 114 10.51 8.13 15.53
CA LEU A 114 10.28 7.32 16.73
C LEU A 114 11.48 6.42 17.04
N GLY A 115 12.03 5.74 16.02
CA GLY A 115 13.23 4.94 16.15
C GLY A 115 14.42 5.69 16.75
N PHE A 116 14.63 6.92 16.28
CA PHE A 116 15.69 7.81 16.75
C PHE A 116 15.47 8.26 18.19
N VAL A 117 14.26 8.74 18.54
CA VAL A 117 13.91 9.21 19.89
C VAL A 117 14.13 8.11 20.94
N PHE A 118 13.75 6.87 20.63
CA PHE A 118 13.85 5.75 21.55
C PHE A 118 15.20 5.00 21.49
N ARG A 119 16.18 5.47 20.69
CA ARG A 119 17.51 4.86 20.51
C ARG A 119 17.47 3.38 20.08
N VAL A 120 16.38 2.95 19.44
CA VAL A 120 16.17 1.57 18.94
C VAL A 120 16.14 1.55 17.41
N ASN A 121 17.23 2.03 16.80
CA ASN A 121 17.33 2.21 15.35
C ASN A 121 17.18 0.89 14.58
N SER A 122 17.71 -0.24 15.09
CA SER A 122 17.59 -1.56 14.46
C SER A 122 16.14 -2.05 14.39
N LEU A 123 15.38 -1.83 15.47
CA LEU A 123 13.96 -2.16 15.54
C LEU A 123 13.12 -1.26 14.65
N SER A 124 13.46 0.03 14.58
CA SER A 124 12.77 0.97 13.69
C SER A 124 12.90 0.57 12.22
N LYS A 125 14.06 0.08 11.79
CA LYS A 125 14.29 -0.40 10.42
C LYS A 125 13.41 -1.62 10.10
N LEU A 126 13.33 -2.56 11.05
CA LEU A 126 12.47 -3.75 10.95
C LEU A 126 10.98 -3.35 10.92
N ALA A 127 10.56 -2.43 11.78
CA ALA A 127 9.19 -1.93 11.83
C ALA A 127 8.78 -1.19 10.54
N ILE A 128 9.67 -0.33 10.00
CA ILE A 128 9.48 0.32 8.70
C ILE A 128 9.32 -0.72 7.59
N PHE A 129 10.20 -1.72 7.58
CA PHE A 129 10.15 -2.78 6.59
C PHE A 129 8.81 -3.54 6.64
N PHE A 130 8.41 -4.03 7.80
CA PHE A 130 7.13 -4.75 7.94
C PHE A 130 5.94 -3.86 7.62
N SER A 131 5.91 -2.61 8.11
CA SER A 131 4.79 -1.71 7.84
C SER A 131 4.60 -1.48 6.34
N LEU A 132 5.68 -1.19 5.62
CA LEU A 132 5.65 -1.00 4.17
C LEU A 132 5.44 -2.30 3.39
N LEU A 133 5.88 -3.44 3.93
CA LEU A 133 5.74 -4.73 3.27
C LEU A 133 4.27 -5.09 3.07
N PHE A 134 3.46 -4.97 4.13
CA PHE A 134 2.03 -5.24 4.03
C PHE A 134 1.35 -4.27 3.06
N ASP A 135 1.69 -2.98 3.12
CA ASP A 135 1.10 -1.97 2.23
C ASP A 135 1.45 -2.25 0.75
N ARG A 136 2.71 -2.63 0.46
CA ARG A 136 3.19 -2.96 -0.89
C ARG A 136 2.54 -4.22 -1.44
N VAL A 137 2.41 -5.26 -0.62
CA VAL A 137 1.74 -6.50 -1.03
C VAL A 137 0.25 -6.27 -1.25
N LEU A 138 -0.39 -5.46 -0.41
CA LEU A 138 -1.76 -5.03 -0.63
C LEU A 138 -1.88 -4.27 -1.95
N GLY A 139 -0.98 -3.31 -2.22
CA GLY A 139 -0.92 -2.59 -3.49
C GLY A 139 -0.77 -3.51 -4.71
N ALA A 140 0.01 -4.58 -4.61
CA ALA A 140 0.14 -5.58 -5.67
C ALA A 140 -1.12 -6.44 -5.85
N LEU A 141 -1.77 -6.81 -4.75
CA LEU A 141 -3.00 -7.61 -4.76
C LEU A 141 -4.24 -6.80 -5.18
N LEU A 142 -4.20 -5.48 -5.03
CA LEU A 142 -5.26 -4.59 -5.51
C LEU A 142 -5.37 -4.59 -7.04
N PHE A 143 -4.26 -4.77 -7.77
CA PHE A 143 -4.24 -4.68 -9.23
C PHE A 143 -5.34 -5.49 -9.96
N PRO A 144 -5.51 -6.81 -9.73
CA PRO A 144 -6.59 -7.56 -10.37
C PRO A 144 -7.98 -7.01 -10.04
N VAL A 145 -8.17 -6.47 -8.83
CA VAL A 145 -9.44 -5.85 -8.44
C VAL A 145 -9.66 -4.53 -9.17
N VAL A 146 -8.63 -3.72 -9.34
CA VAL A 146 -8.71 -2.46 -10.10
C VAL A 146 -9.11 -2.73 -11.56
N ILE A 147 -8.58 -3.78 -12.17
CA ILE A 147 -9.01 -4.19 -13.53
C ILE A 147 -10.51 -4.47 -13.56
N VAL A 148 -11.02 -5.29 -12.62
CA VAL A 148 -12.45 -5.58 -12.54
C VAL A 148 -13.26 -4.30 -12.32
N LEU A 149 -12.84 -3.41 -11.41
CA LEU A 149 -13.57 -2.18 -11.11
C LEU A 149 -13.67 -1.18 -12.28
N PHE A 150 -12.70 -1.18 -13.20
CA PHE A 150 -12.67 -0.24 -14.32
C PHE A 150 -13.27 -0.80 -15.61
N PHE A 151 -13.14 -2.10 -15.87
CA PHE A 151 -13.62 -2.71 -17.12
C PHE A 151 -14.98 -3.40 -17.00
N PHE A 152 -15.46 -3.73 -15.80
CA PHE A 152 -16.77 -4.34 -15.65
C PHE A 152 -17.88 -3.29 -15.62
N SER A 153 -18.87 -3.44 -16.50
CA SER A 153 -20.00 -2.50 -16.66
C SER A 153 -21.22 -2.81 -15.77
N PHE A 154 -21.23 -3.94 -15.08
CA PHE A 154 -22.34 -4.34 -14.20
C PHE A 154 -22.15 -3.81 -12.77
N ASP A 155 -23.24 -3.72 -11.99
CA ASP A 155 -23.31 -3.41 -10.54
C ASP A 155 -22.52 -4.37 -9.62
N ILE A 156 -21.68 -5.23 -10.19
CA ILE A 156 -20.67 -6.04 -9.50
C ILE A 156 -19.65 -5.16 -8.75
N SER A 157 -19.65 -3.84 -8.99
CA SER A 157 -18.89 -2.85 -8.22
C SER A 157 -19.04 -3.05 -6.71
N LEU A 158 -20.25 -3.29 -6.20
CA LEU A 158 -20.49 -3.48 -4.76
C LEU A 158 -19.85 -4.77 -4.24
N PHE A 159 -20.00 -5.89 -4.95
CA PHE A 159 -19.40 -7.17 -4.55
C PHE A 159 -17.87 -7.14 -4.63
N ALA A 160 -17.32 -6.51 -5.68
CA ALA A 160 -15.89 -6.30 -5.83
C ALA A 160 -15.31 -5.41 -4.71
N ILE A 161 -15.97 -4.30 -4.39
CA ILE A 161 -15.59 -3.42 -3.27
C ILE A 161 -15.67 -4.18 -1.94
N PHE A 162 -16.75 -4.94 -1.69
CA PHE A 162 -16.90 -5.69 -0.44
C PHE A 162 -15.82 -6.76 -0.26
N SER A 163 -15.48 -7.49 -1.33
CA SER A 163 -14.38 -8.46 -1.31
C SER A 163 -13.03 -7.82 -1.04
N LEU A 164 -12.78 -6.61 -1.59
CA LEU A 164 -11.58 -5.82 -1.33
C LEU A 164 -11.53 -5.35 0.11
N VAL A 165 -12.65 -4.88 0.66
CA VAL A 165 -12.73 -4.47 2.07
C VAL A 165 -12.43 -5.66 2.98
N ILE A 166 -13.08 -6.81 2.79
CA ILE A 166 -12.80 -8.02 3.59
C ILE A 166 -11.33 -8.41 3.50
N PHE A 167 -10.77 -8.44 2.29
CA PHE A 167 -9.38 -8.81 2.09
C PHE A 167 -8.41 -7.82 2.76
N SER A 168 -8.70 -6.52 2.65
CA SER A 168 -7.92 -5.47 3.33
C SER A 168 -7.98 -5.60 4.86
N VAL A 169 -9.15 -5.96 5.42
CA VAL A 169 -9.33 -6.21 6.86
C VAL A 169 -8.54 -7.43 7.30
N ILE A 170 -8.52 -8.51 6.52
CA ILE A 170 -7.72 -9.71 6.81
C ILE A 170 -6.22 -9.37 6.81
N LEU A 171 -5.74 -8.65 5.79
CA LEU A 171 -4.34 -8.22 5.72
C LEU A 171 -3.97 -7.27 6.86
N PHE A 172 -4.88 -6.38 7.24
CA PHE A 172 -4.71 -5.50 8.40
C PHE A 172 -4.65 -6.29 9.70
N GLY A 173 -5.52 -7.28 9.90
CA GLY A 173 -5.48 -8.19 11.05
C GLY A 173 -4.17 -8.98 11.13
N LEU A 174 -3.67 -9.49 10.00
CA LEU A 174 -2.37 -10.14 9.93
C LEU A 174 -1.23 -9.18 10.29
N LYS A 175 -1.29 -7.94 9.80
CA LYS A 175 -0.30 -6.90 10.12
C LYS A 175 -0.26 -6.62 11.62
N LEU A 176 -1.41 -6.44 12.27
CA LEU A 176 -1.54 -6.27 13.72
C LEU A 176 -0.94 -7.46 14.48
N PHE A 177 -1.28 -8.69 14.06
CA PHE A 177 -0.77 -9.91 14.66
C PHE A 177 0.76 -10.00 14.57
N TRP A 178 1.35 -9.65 13.42
CA TRP A 178 2.79 -9.67 13.24
C TRP A 178 3.50 -8.58 14.06
N PHE A 179 2.96 -7.36 14.09
CA PHE A 179 3.48 -6.30 14.95
C PHE A 179 3.47 -6.68 16.43
N TRP A 180 2.39 -7.32 16.89
CA TRP A 180 2.30 -7.86 18.24
C TRP A 180 3.38 -8.93 18.49
N LYS A 181 3.51 -9.91 17.60
CA LYS A 181 4.44 -11.04 17.74
C LYS A 181 5.91 -10.60 17.72
N ILE A 182 6.27 -9.66 16.86
CA ILE A 182 7.62 -9.04 16.83
C ILE A 182 7.90 -8.32 18.13
N GLY A 183 6.86 -7.68 18.68
CA GLY A 183 6.93 -6.98 19.94
C GLY A 183 7.21 -7.81 21.17
N THR A 184 6.47 -8.89 21.32
CA THR A 184 6.58 -9.76 22.49
C THR A 184 7.84 -10.62 22.45
N ASN A 185 8.30 -11.03 21.27
CA ASN A 185 9.35 -12.04 21.15
C ASN A 185 10.78 -11.49 21.01
N SER A 186 10.97 -10.24 20.59
CA SER A 186 12.30 -9.82 20.16
C SER A 186 13.16 -9.10 21.20
N PHE A 187 12.65 -8.34 22.18
CA PHE A 187 13.57 -7.51 22.99
C PHE A 187 13.20 -7.19 24.46
N GLY A 188 12.21 -7.81 25.08
CA GLY A 188 11.85 -7.47 26.48
C GLY A 188 11.39 -6.01 26.66
N LEU A 189 11.06 -5.33 25.56
CA LEU A 189 10.36 -4.04 25.55
C LEU A 189 8.93 -4.28 26.03
N SER A 190 8.41 -3.37 26.87
CA SER A 190 7.07 -3.56 27.42
C SER A 190 6.02 -3.51 26.29
N PRO A 191 4.97 -4.35 26.35
CA PRO A 191 3.88 -4.38 25.35
C PRO A 191 3.21 -3.02 25.11
N PHE A 192 3.31 -2.12 26.08
CA PHE A 192 2.77 -0.77 26.04
C PHE A 192 3.33 0.08 24.90
N TYR A 193 4.61 -0.09 24.53
CA TYR A 193 5.23 0.73 23.47
C TYR A 193 4.69 0.39 22.08
N ILE A 194 4.34 -0.87 21.87
CA ILE A 194 3.79 -1.35 20.60
C ILE A 194 2.31 -1.03 20.49
N PHE A 195 1.60 -1.09 21.61
CA PHE A 195 0.24 -0.58 21.71
C PHE A 195 0.18 0.92 21.40
N LEU A 196 1.07 1.73 21.99
CA LEU A 196 1.10 3.18 21.74
C LEU A 196 1.40 3.50 20.27
N TYR A 197 2.34 2.78 19.65
CA TYR A 197 2.65 2.86 18.22
C TYR A 197 1.43 2.49 17.33
N LEU A 198 0.79 1.35 17.59
CA LEU A 198 -0.38 0.88 16.85
C LEU A 198 -1.56 1.87 16.95
N CYS A 199 -1.81 2.40 18.14
CA CYS A 199 -2.89 3.35 18.38
C CYS A 199 -2.65 4.71 17.72
N THR A 200 -1.42 5.24 17.74
CA THR A 200 -1.14 6.60 17.21
C THR A 200 -0.90 6.64 15.70
N LEU A 201 -0.29 5.62 15.10
CA LEU A 201 0.11 5.68 13.69
C LEU A 201 -0.80 4.92 12.73
N GLU A 202 -1.48 3.86 13.19
CA GLU A 202 -2.35 3.06 12.31
C GLU A 202 -3.84 3.24 12.61
N ILE A 203 -4.25 3.25 13.88
CA ILE A 203 -5.67 3.36 14.25
C ILE A 203 -6.16 4.82 14.20
N PHE A 204 -5.32 5.78 14.60
CA PHE A 204 -5.66 7.22 14.59
C PHE A 204 -6.06 7.77 13.21
N PRO A 205 -5.29 7.53 12.11
CA PRO A 205 -5.71 7.99 10.79
C PRO A 205 -6.96 7.28 10.24
N LEU A 206 -7.20 6.02 10.60
CA LEU A 206 -8.43 5.30 10.23
C LEU A 206 -9.67 5.87 10.94
N LEU A 207 -9.54 6.28 12.20
CA LEU A 207 -10.60 6.97 12.95
C LEU A 207 -10.91 8.36 12.38
N LEU A 208 -9.89 9.07 11.91
CA LEU A 208 -10.04 10.38 11.24
C LEU A 208 -10.81 10.24 9.91
N LEU A 209 -10.51 9.22 9.11
CA LEU A 209 -11.23 8.93 7.86
C LEU A 209 -12.67 8.45 8.10
N GLY A 210 -12.90 7.62 9.12
CA GLY A 210 -14.26 7.21 9.50
C GLY A 210 -15.14 8.38 9.92
N LYS A 211 -14.56 9.40 10.56
CA LYS A 211 -15.31 10.57 10.99
C LYS A 211 -15.84 11.41 9.83
N GLU A 212 -15.14 11.47 8.69
CA GLU A 212 -15.62 12.17 7.48
C GLU A 212 -16.64 11.36 6.65
N VAL A 213 -16.80 10.07 6.93
CA VAL A 213 -17.82 9.22 6.26
C VAL A 213 -19.16 9.23 7.01
N PHE A 214 -19.15 9.57 8.31
CA PHE A 214 -20.34 9.61 9.17
C PHE A 214 -20.88 11.02 9.44
N TYR A 215 -20.36 12.04 8.74
CA TYR A 215 -20.88 13.42 8.71
C TYR A 215 -21.08 13.85 7.27
#